data_AF-A0A957J677-F1
#
_entry.id   AF-A0A957J677-F1
#
_cell.length_a   1.000
_cell.length_b   1.000
_cell.length_c   1.000
_cell.angle_alpha   90.00
_cell.angle_beta   90.00
_cell.angle_gamma   90.00
#
_symmetry.space_group_name_H-M   'P 1'
#
loop_
_entity.id
_entity.type
_entity.pdbx_description
1 polymer ?
#
loop_
_entity_poly.entity_id
_entity_poly.type
_entity_poly.pdbx_seq_one_letter_code
_entity_poly.pdbx_strand_id
1 'polypeptide(L)'
;MTTTMSGEQNIPQERATRPSRRAVTARWRSQLRQLWKLSEAQAALGWAVITLLAAVVGTIYLVQASTIAEAGRRVQLYQFELADLKRENGQIERQIAEAQALDRLQQDALRLGFVKANPEAILYIVVTDYPNTRPTPLPEPIPLPEPIDTVEEAMLVFIQDQLANLTRGEVGEQ
;
A
#
# COMPACT_ATOMS: atom_id res chain seq x y z
N MET A 1 82.31 6.10 96.04
CA MET A 1 82.08 4.64 96.17
C MET A 1 81.89 4.08 94.76
N THR A 2 83.02 3.72 94.11
CA THR A 2 83.45 2.33 93.80
C THR A 2 82.55 1.67 92.74
N THR A 3 82.94 1.69 91.45
CA THR A 3 83.81 0.70 90.75
C THR A 3 83.16 -0.69 90.77
N THR A 4 82.83 -1.31 89.63
CA THR A 4 83.74 -2.19 88.85
C THR A 4 83.28 -2.41 87.38
N MET A 5 84.30 -2.52 86.49
CA MET A 5 84.55 -3.52 85.42
C MET A 5 83.52 -3.73 84.29
N SER A 6 83.86 -3.63 82.99
CA SER A 6 84.88 -4.33 82.16
C SER A 6 84.33 -5.58 81.46
N GLY A 7 84.71 -5.74 80.18
CA GLY A 7 84.48 -6.93 79.35
C GLY A 7 83.42 -6.70 78.27
N GLU A 8 83.75 -6.27 77.04
CA GLU A 8 84.38 -7.06 75.96
C GLU A 8 83.45 -8.18 75.46
N GLN A 9 82.93 -8.04 74.23
CA GLN A 9 83.17 -9.00 73.14
C GLN A 9 82.35 -8.67 71.89
N ASN A 10 82.95 -9.04 70.76
CA ASN A 10 82.64 -8.67 69.40
C ASN A 10 81.98 -9.88 68.68
N ILE A 11 81.27 -9.60 67.57
CA ILE A 11 80.84 -10.51 66.47
C ILE A 11 79.51 -11.30 66.69
N PRO A 12 78.65 -11.62 65.68
CA PRO A 12 78.51 -11.14 64.28
C PRO A 12 77.10 -10.63 63.90
N GLN A 13 77.06 -10.03 62.71
CA GLN A 13 75.89 -9.72 61.87
C GLN A 13 74.95 -10.92 61.66
N GLU A 14 73.70 -10.80 62.14
CA GLU A 14 72.59 -11.65 61.69
C GLU A 14 71.53 -10.76 61.04
N ARG A 15 71.53 -10.78 59.70
CA ARG A 15 70.54 -10.10 58.86
C ARG A 15 69.18 -10.76 59.08
N ALA A 16 68.37 -10.20 59.99
CA ALA A 16 66.97 -10.54 60.09
C ALA A 16 66.19 -9.95 58.90
N THR A 17 66.08 -10.74 57.84
CA THR A 17 65.21 -10.50 56.70
C THR A 17 63.76 -10.46 57.16
N ARG A 18 63.13 -9.28 57.14
CA ARG A 18 61.68 -9.11 57.28
C ARG A 18 60.99 -9.67 56.03
N PRO A 19 60.09 -10.66 56.12
CA PRO A 19 59.31 -11.07 54.96
C PRO A 19 58.22 -10.02 54.68
N SER A 20 58.37 -9.28 53.58
CA SER A 20 57.37 -8.37 53.04
C SER A 20 56.15 -9.16 52.54
N ARG A 21 55.10 -9.27 53.36
CA ARG A 21 53.79 -9.79 52.94
C ARG A 21 52.98 -8.72 52.20
N ARG A 22 53.33 -8.40 50.95
CA ARG A 22 52.43 -7.71 50.01
C ARG A 22 52.69 -8.18 48.59
N ALA A 23 51.60 -8.34 47.84
CA ALA A 23 51.49 -8.67 46.42
C ALA A 23 51.39 -10.16 46.03
N VAL A 24 50.20 -10.74 46.21
CA VAL A 24 49.78 -11.92 45.42
C VAL A 24 48.45 -11.68 44.68
N THR A 25 47.82 -10.50 44.76
CA THR A 25 46.46 -10.30 44.22
C THR A 25 46.36 -9.34 43.02
N ALA A 26 47.39 -9.31 42.16
CA ALA A 26 47.40 -8.41 40.99
C ALA A 26 47.32 -9.10 39.61
N ARG A 27 47.20 -10.44 39.52
CA ARG A 27 47.16 -11.14 38.23
C ARG A 27 45.75 -11.37 37.67
N TRP A 28 44.75 -11.64 38.53
CA TRP A 28 43.38 -12.01 38.10
C TRP A 28 42.61 -10.87 37.40
N ARG A 29 42.90 -9.61 37.75
CA ARG A 29 42.23 -8.42 37.18
C ARG A 29 42.57 -8.13 35.71
N SER A 30 43.57 -8.79 35.15
CA SER A 30 44.00 -8.56 33.76
C SER A 30 43.31 -9.48 32.76
N GLN A 31 42.89 -10.68 33.17
CA GLN A 31 42.21 -11.65 32.30
C GLN A 31 40.72 -11.32 32.11
N LEU A 32 40.05 -10.76 33.13
CA LEU A 32 38.65 -10.34 33.03
C LEU A 32 38.42 -9.22 32.00
N ARG A 33 39.42 -8.37 31.72
CA ARG A 33 39.26 -7.25 30.77
C ARG A 33 39.19 -7.70 29.30
N GLN A 34 39.76 -8.85 28.95
CA GLN A 34 39.71 -9.35 27.57
C GLN A 34 38.37 -10.01 27.24
N LEU A 35 37.74 -10.69 28.20
CA LEU A 35 36.41 -11.27 28.03
C LEU A 35 35.32 -10.19 27.85
N TRP A 36 35.47 -9.04 28.52
CA TRP A 36 34.51 -7.94 28.42
C TRP A 36 34.60 -7.20 27.08
N LYS A 37 35.79 -7.11 26.48
CA LYS A 37 35.95 -6.52 25.13
C LYS A 37 35.29 -7.36 24.03
N LEU A 38 35.24 -8.68 24.19
CA LEU A 38 34.53 -9.58 23.28
C LEU A 38 33.00 -9.43 23.44
N SER A 39 32.53 -9.26 24.68
CA SER A 39 31.13 -8.92 24.99
C SER A 39 30.70 -7.57 24.40
N GLU A 40 31.54 -6.53 24.55
CA GLU A 40 31.28 -5.20 23.98
C GLU A 40 31.24 -5.24 22.45
N ALA A 41 32.16 -5.96 21.80
CA ALA A 41 32.16 -6.12 20.35
C ALA A 41 30.91 -6.87 19.84
N GLN A 42 30.47 -7.90 20.57
CA GLN A 42 29.27 -8.67 20.22
C GLN A 42 27.99 -7.87 20.48
N ALA A 43 27.95 -7.08 21.55
CA ALA A 43 26.86 -6.16 21.84
C ALA A 43 26.77 -5.04 20.79
N ALA A 44 27.91 -4.46 20.38
CA ALA A 44 27.96 -3.47 19.32
C ALA A 44 27.46 -4.02 17.98
N LEU A 45 27.81 -5.27 17.65
CA LEU A 45 27.31 -5.95 16.46
C LEU A 45 25.79 -6.16 16.53
N GLY A 46 25.26 -6.57 17.69
CA GLY A 46 23.82 -6.72 17.91
C GLY A 46 23.07 -5.40 17.72
N TRP A 47 23.57 -4.31 18.30
CA TRP A 47 23.00 -2.97 18.12
C TRP A 47 23.09 -2.49 16.67
N ALA A 48 24.16 -2.80 15.95
CA ALA A 48 24.30 -2.48 14.54
C ALA A 48 23.21 -3.18 13.70
N VAL A 49 22.95 -4.47 13.95
CA VAL A 49 21.90 -5.23 13.26
C VAL A 49 20.51 -4.68 13.58
N ILE A 50 20.22 -4.38 14.85
CA ILE A 50 18.93 -3.80 15.27
C ILE A 50 18.71 -2.45 14.59
N THR A 51 19.73 -1.60 14.56
CA THR A 51 19.66 -0.27 13.94
C THR A 51 19.45 -0.40 12.43
N LEU A 52 20.12 -1.34 11.78
CA LEU A 52 19.95 -1.62 10.36
C LEU A 52 18.51 -2.08 10.06
N LEU A 53 17.96 -3.02 10.85
CA LEU A 53 16.59 -3.48 10.69
C LEU A 53 15.58 -2.35 10.91
N ALA A 54 15.78 -1.51 11.93
CA ALA A 54 14.95 -0.34 12.19
C ALA A 54 15.00 0.67 11.02
N ALA A 55 16.18 0.88 10.43
CA ALA A 55 16.35 1.74 9.26
C ALA A 55 15.64 1.18 8.02
N VAL A 56 15.70 -0.14 7.79
CA VAL A 56 14.98 -0.80 6.68
C VAL A 56 13.47 -0.64 6.86
N VAL A 57 12.94 -0.96 8.04
CA VAL A 57 11.50 -0.81 8.35
C VAL A 57 11.07 0.65 8.22
N GLY A 58 11.86 1.59 8.76
CA GLY A 58 11.61 3.02 8.65
C GLY A 58 11.58 3.49 7.20
N THR A 59 12.49 3.00 6.36
CA THR A 59 12.54 3.34 4.92
C THR A 59 11.32 2.79 4.19
N ILE A 60 10.95 1.53 4.42
CA ILE A 60 9.75 0.93 3.83
C ILE A 60 8.50 1.72 4.22
N TYR A 61 8.39 2.11 5.50
CA TYR A 61 7.27 2.89 6.01
C TYR A 61 7.20 4.28 5.39
N LEU A 62 8.33 4.97 5.23
CA LEU A 62 8.41 6.27 4.55
C LEU A 62 7.96 6.16 3.08
N VAL A 63 8.39 5.12 2.37
CA VAL A 63 8.01 4.89 0.97
C VAL A 63 6.50 4.61 0.87
N GLN A 64 5.95 3.76 1.74
CA GLN A 64 4.50 3.47 1.75
C GLN A 64 3.64 4.70 2.04
N ALA A 65 4.08 5.60 2.92
CA ALA A 65 3.33 6.81 3.22
C ALA A 65 3.15 7.71 1.98
N SER A 66 4.14 7.73 1.08
CA SER A 66 4.08 8.52 -0.16
C SER A 66 3.16 7.92 -1.23
N THR A 67 3.09 6.59 -1.32
CA THR A 67 2.25 5.91 -2.33
C THR A 67 0.77 6.02 -1.99
N ILE A 68 0.39 6.06 -0.72
CA ILE A 68 -0.99 6.26 -0.27
C ILE A 68 -1.50 7.66 -0.67
N ALA A 69 -0.68 8.70 -0.50
CA ALA A 69 -1.04 10.07 -0.88
C ALA A 69 -1.24 10.19 -2.40
N GLU A 70 -0.37 9.58 -3.20
CA GLU A 70 -0.47 9.60 -4.66
C GLU A 70 -1.65 8.76 -5.17
N ALA A 71 -1.89 7.59 -4.58
CA ALA A 71 -3.05 6.76 -4.89
C ALA A 71 -4.37 7.46 -4.54
N GLY A 72 -4.45 8.11 -3.37
CA GLY A 72 -5.61 8.92 -2.99
C GLY A 72 -5.87 10.07 -3.96
N ARG A 73 -4.82 10.73 -4.45
CA ARG A 73 -4.94 11.78 -5.48
C ARG A 73 -5.47 11.22 -6.80
N ARG A 74 -4.98 10.05 -7.24
CA ARG A 74 -5.48 9.37 -8.45
C ARG A 74 -6.96 9.01 -8.33
N VAL A 75 -7.38 8.45 -7.19
CA VAL A 75 -8.79 8.14 -6.94
C VAL A 75 -9.66 9.40 -7.02
N GLN A 76 -9.23 10.51 -6.41
CA GLN A 76 -9.96 11.78 -6.48
C GLN A 76 -10.10 12.30 -7.92
N LEU A 77 -9.04 12.18 -8.73
CA LEU A 77 -9.09 12.57 -10.14
C LEU A 77 -10.08 11.71 -10.93
N TYR A 78 -10.05 10.39 -10.78
CA TYR A 78 -11.00 9.50 -11.46
C TYR A 78 -12.45 9.73 -11.02
N GLN A 79 -12.69 10.03 -9.75
CA GLN A 79 -14.03 10.36 -9.27
C GLN A 79 -14.55 11.68 -9.85
N PHE A 80 -13.67 12.67 -10.00
CA PHE A 80 -14.02 13.93 -10.64
C PHE A 80 -14.35 13.73 -12.12
N GLU A 81 -13.50 12.98 -12.84
CA GLU A 81 -13.73 12.63 -14.25
C GLU A 81 -15.04 11.85 -14.43
N LEU A 82 -15.31 10.85 -13.59
CA LEU A 82 -16.56 10.09 -13.63
C LEU A 82 -17.79 10.99 -13.41
N ALA A 83 -17.70 11.96 -12.48
CA ALA A 83 -18.79 12.89 -12.23
C ALA A 83 -19.05 13.79 -13.44
N ASP A 84 -18.00 14.27 -14.09
CA ASP A 84 -18.11 15.08 -15.32
C ASP A 84 -18.72 14.27 -16.47
N LEU A 85 -18.24 13.05 -16.73
CA LEU A 85 -18.81 12.18 -17.76
C LEU A 85 -20.29 11.85 -17.52
N LYS A 86 -20.68 11.56 -16.26
CA LYS A 86 -22.09 11.31 -15.92
C LYS A 86 -22.97 12.52 -16.20
N ARG A 87 -22.46 13.72 -15.92
CA ARG A 87 -23.17 14.96 -16.21
C ARG A 87 -23.31 15.18 -17.71
N GLU A 88 -22.26 14.93 -18.48
CA GLU A 88 -22.27 15.05 -19.95
C GLU A 88 -23.28 14.06 -20.57
N ASN A 89 -23.24 12.79 -20.16
CA ASN A 89 -24.20 11.79 -20.60
C ASN A 89 -25.64 12.19 -20.29
N GLY A 90 -25.93 12.65 -19.07
CA GLY A 90 -27.27 13.13 -18.71
C GLY A 90 -27.72 14.33 -19.54
N GLN A 91 -26.80 15.20 -19.94
CA GLN A 91 -27.11 16.31 -20.85
C GLN A 91 -27.41 15.82 -22.28
N ILE A 92 -26.67 14.83 -22.77
CA ILE A 92 -26.91 14.22 -24.08
C ILE A 92 -28.24 13.46 -24.09
N GLU A 93 -28.51 12.66 -23.06
CA GLU A 93 -29.78 11.94 -22.90
C GLU A 93 -30.98 12.90 -22.90
N ARG A 94 -30.87 14.03 -22.19
CA ARG A 94 -31.89 15.09 -22.25
C ARG A 94 -32.08 15.63 -23.67
N GLN A 95 -31.00 15.91 -24.39
CA GLN A 95 -31.08 16.41 -25.77
C GLN A 95 -31.74 15.40 -26.71
N ILE A 96 -31.43 14.11 -26.56
CA ILE A 96 -32.07 13.03 -27.32
C ILE A 96 -33.57 13.00 -27.01
N ALA A 97 -33.95 13.04 -25.73
CA ALA A 97 -35.35 13.06 -25.33
C ALA A 97 -36.09 14.29 -25.88
N GLU A 98 -35.47 15.47 -25.86
CA GLU A 98 -36.03 16.70 -26.44
C GLU A 98 -36.17 16.63 -27.97
N ALA A 99 -35.22 15.99 -28.67
CA ALA A 99 -35.27 15.80 -30.12
C ALA A 99 -36.30 14.74 -30.54
N GLN A 100 -36.49 13.71 -29.72
CA GLN A 100 -37.48 12.66 -29.93
C GLN A 100 -38.87 13.01 -29.39
N ALA A 101 -39.00 14.13 -28.66
CA ALA A 101 -40.27 14.57 -28.10
C ALA A 101 -41.30 14.76 -29.23
N LEU A 102 -42.32 13.90 -29.22
CA LEU A 102 -43.34 13.84 -30.26
C LEU A 102 -44.05 15.19 -30.46
N ASP A 103 -44.24 15.94 -29.37
CA ASP A 103 -44.83 17.28 -29.42
C ASP A 103 -44.00 18.26 -30.25
N ARG A 104 -42.67 18.24 -30.10
CA ARG A 104 -41.76 19.10 -30.87
C ARG A 104 -41.78 18.71 -32.34
N LEU A 105 -41.68 17.42 -32.64
CA LEU A 105 -41.76 16.90 -34.00
C LEU A 105 -43.10 17.25 -34.66
N GLN A 106 -44.21 17.18 -33.92
CA GLN A 106 -45.53 17.54 -34.42
C GLN A 106 -45.66 19.04 -34.68
N GLN A 107 -45.16 19.88 -33.78
CA GLN A 107 -45.13 21.34 -33.98
C GLN A 107 -44.29 21.74 -35.20
N ASP A 108 -43.11 21.15 -35.37
CA ASP A 108 -42.24 21.41 -36.51
C ASP A 108 -42.86 20.90 -37.82
N ALA A 109 -43.52 19.73 -37.80
CA ALA A 109 -44.26 19.23 -38.94
C ALA A 109 -45.39 20.20 -39.36
N LEU A 110 -46.17 20.71 -38.40
CA LEU A 110 -47.21 21.70 -38.67
C LEU A 110 -46.63 23.00 -39.25
N ARG A 111 -45.49 23.48 -38.72
CA ARG A 111 -44.79 24.67 -39.25
C ARG A 111 -44.30 24.50 -40.68
N LEU A 112 -43.89 23.28 -41.05
CA LEU A 112 -43.46 22.94 -42.39
C LEU A 112 -44.65 22.74 -43.36
N GLY A 113 -45.89 22.89 -42.87
CA GLY A 113 -47.10 22.73 -43.67
C GLY A 113 -47.56 21.29 -43.81
N PHE A 114 -46.98 20.35 -43.06
CA PHE A 114 -47.52 19.00 -42.98
C PHE A 114 -48.88 19.04 -42.27
N VAL A 115 -49.81 18.26 -42.78
CA VAL A 115 -51.14 18.08 -42.23
C VAL A 115 -51.40 16.60 -41.99
N LYS A 116 -52.33 16.29 -41.08
CA LYS A 116 -52.74 14.91 -40.85
C LYS A 116 -53.28 14.32 -42.16
N ALA A 117 -52.73 13.18 -42.58
CA ALA A 117 -53.14 12.52 -43.81
C ALA A 117 -54.62 12.09 -43.74
N ASN A 118 -55.38 12.43 -44.78
CA ASN A 118 -56.72 11.88 -45.01
C ASN A 118 -56.56 10.44 -45.55
N PRO A 119 -57.36 9.45 -45.10
CA PRO A 119 -57.40 8.12 -45.68
C PRO A 119 -57.35 8.06 -47.22
N GLU A 120 -58.01 8.99 -47.91
CA GLU A 120 -58.03 9.04 -49.38
C GLU A 120 -56.69 9.47 -50.01
N ALA A 121 -55.81 10.10 -49.23
CA ALA A 121 -54.49 10.56 -49.66
C ALA A 121 -53.36 9.56 -49.33
N ILE A 122 -53.68 8.39 -48.76
CA ILE A 122 -52.70 7.37 -48.37
C ILE A 122 -52.54 6.34 -49.49
N LEU A 123 -51.38 6.35 -50.15
CA LEU A 123 -51.00 5.32 -51.12
C LEU A 123 -50.26 4.18 -50.41
N TYR A 124 -50.83 2.98 -50.44
CA TYR A 124 -50.19 1.77 -49.93
C TYR A 124 -49.38 1.12 -51.05
N ILE A 125 -48.07 0.94 -50.81
CA ILE A 125 -47.16 0.28 -51.74
C ILE A 125 -46.69 -1.02 -51.08
N VAL A 126 -46.83 -2.16 -51.76
CA VAL A 126 -46.30 -3.44 -51.28
C VAL A 126 -44.82 -3.49 -51.66
N VAL A 127 -43.95 -3.43 -50.66
CA VAL A 127 -42.51 -3.61 -50.84
C VAL A 127 -42.20 -5.10 -50.75
N THR A 128 -41.86 -5.71 -51.89
CA THR A 128 -41.38 -7.10 -51.94
C THR A 128 -40.05 -7.20 -51.16
N ASP A 129 -39.89 -8.28 -50.38
CA ASP A 129 -38.71 -8.52 -49.55
C ASP A 129 -38.40 -7.43 -48.50
N TYR A 130 -39.43 -6.76 -47.96
CA TYR A 130 -39.24 -5.84 -46.83
C TYR A 130 -38.56 -6.57 -45.67
N PRO A 131 -37.42 -6.08 -45.15
CA PRO A 131 -36.69 -6.76 -44.09
C PRO A 131 -37.57 -6.84 -42.85
N ASN A 132 -38.04 -8.05 -42.55
CA ASN A 132 -38.62 -8.39 -41.25
C ASN A 132 -37.48 -8.50 -40.23
N THR A 133 -36.75 -7.41 -40.00
CA THR A 133 -35.95 -7.28 -38.79
C THR A 133 -36.95 -7.19 -37.65
N ARG A 134 -37.27 -8.35 -37.05
CA ARG A 134 -37.73 -8.36 -35.66
C ARG A 134 -36.76 -7.44 -34.92
N PRO A 135 -37.23 -6.43 -34.15
CA PRO A 135 -36.32 -5.66 -33.34
C PRO A 135 -35.50 -6.67 -32.55
N THR A 136 -34.19 -6.72 -32.84
CA THR A 136 -33.27 -7.52 -32.06
C THR A 136 -33.56 -7.10 -30.63
N PRO A 137 -33.87 -8.05 -29.71
CA PRO A 137 -33.99 -7.71 -28.31
C PRO A 137 -32.81 -6.81 -28.00
N LEU A 138 -33.07 -5.62 -27.44
CA LEU A 138 -31.99 -4.81 -26.87
C LEU A 138 -31.08 -5.79 -26.13
N PRO A 139 -29.75 -5.75 -26.31
CA PRO A 139 -28.87 -6.60 -25.54
C PRO A 139 -29.37 -6.53 -24.11
N GLU A 140 -29.75 -7.69 -23.58
CA GLU A 140 -30.32 -7.81 -22.24
C GLU A 140 -29.43 -6.93 -21.35
N PRO A 141 -30.00 -5.95 -20.62
CA PRO A 141 -29.20 -5.00 -19.85
C PRO A 141 -28.15 -5.84 -19.16
N ILE A 142 -26.87 -5.63 -19.49
CA ILE A 142 -25.78 -6.38 -18.87
C ILE A 142 -26.13 -6.31 -17.40
N PRO A 143 -26.39 -7.44 -16.73
CA PRO A 143 -26.87 -7.39 -15.36
C PRO A 143 -25.88 -6.49 -14.65
N LEU A 144 -26.37 -5.30 -14.24
CA LEU A 144 -25.58 -4.41 -13.42
C LEU A 144 -25.13 -5.34 -12.30
N PRO A 145 -23.81 -5.53 -12.09
CA PRO A 145 -23.36 -6.35 -11.00
C PRO A 145 -24.14 -5.88 -9.79
N GLU A 146 -24.88 -6.80 -9.16
CA GLU A 146 -25.73 -6.45 -8.03
C GLU A 146 -24.87 -5.58 -7.10
N PRO A 147 -25.35 -4.38 -6.71
CA PRO A 147 -24.57 -3.52 -5.85
C PRO A 147 -24.09 -4.36 -4.68
N ILE A 148 -22.77 -4.53 -4.57
CA ILE A 148 -22.23 -5.30 -3.46
C ILE A 148 -22.46 -4.42 -2.23
N ASP A 149 -23.53 -4.72 -1.50
CA ASP A 149 -24.00 -3.89 -0.39
C ASP A 149 -22.98 -3.86 0.77
N THR A 150 -22.02 -4.80 0.77
CA THR A 150 -21.03 -4.97 1.84
C THR A 150 -19.59 -4.95 1.33
N VAL A 151 -18.77 -4.06 1.90
CA VAL A 151 -17.33 -3.92 1.58
C VAL A 151 -16.57 -5.24 1.76
N GLU A 152 -16.93 -6.05 2.76
CA GLU A 152 -16.31 -7.37 3.01
C GLU A 152 -16.53 -8.34 1.84
N GLU A 153 -17.72 -8.34 1.26
CA GLU A 153 -18.08 -9.20 0.14
C GLU A 153 -17.39 -8.74 -1.14
N ALA A 154 -17.28 -7.42 -1.35
CA ALA A 154 -16.54 -6.84 -2.47
C ALA A 154 -15.04 -7.18 -2.39
N MET A 155 -14.50 -7.16 -1.17
CA MET A 155 -13.11 -7.54 -0.91
C MET A 155 -12.88 -9.03 -1.16
N LEU A 156 -13.79 -9.89 -0.71
CA LEU A 156 -13.69 -11.34 -0.89
C LEU A 156 -13.72 -11.73 -2.38
N VAL A 157 -14.60 -11.10 -3.17
CA VAL A 157 -14.69 -11.29 -4.63
C VAL A 157 -13.42 -10.84 -5.34
N PHE A 158 -12.88 -9.67 -4.99
CA PHE A 158 -11.62 -9.17 -5.55
C PHE A 158 -10.44 -10.12 -5.29
N ILE A 159 -10.35 -10.67 -4.07
CA ILE A 159 -9.32 -11.64 -3.70
C ILE A 159 -9.48 -12.93 -4.53
N GLN A 160 -10.71 -13.42 -4.70
CA GLN A 160 -10.97 -14.61 -5.52
C GLN A 160 -10.58 -14.40 -6.98
N ASP A 161 -10.88 -13.25 -7.56
CA ASP A 161 -10.53 -12.92 -8.95
C ASP A 161 -9.02 -12.86 -9.16
N GLN A 162 -8.28 -12.25 -8.22
CA GLN A 162 -6.82 -12.22 -8.26
C GLN A 162 -6.19 -13.63 -8.19
N LEU A 163 -6.70 -14.51 -7.32
CA LEU A 163 -6.24 -15.91 -7.28
C LEU A 163 -6.59 -16.69 -8.56
N ALA A 164 -7.78 -16.46 -9.12
CA ALA A 164 -8.20 -17.08 -10.37
C ALA A 164 -7.31 -16.64 -11.54
N ASN A 165 -6.90 -15.38 -11.58
CA ASN A 165 -6.03 -14.86 -12.62
C ASN A 165 -4.59 -15.39 -12.48
N LEU A 166 -4.06 -15.48 -11.25
CA LEU A 166 -2.75 -16.06 -10.97
C LEU A 166 -2.66 -17.55 -11.35
N THR A 167 -3.76 -18.30 -11.19
CA THR A 167 -3.82 -19.72 -11.57
C THR A 167 -4.10 -19.93 -13.06
N ARG A 168 -4.73 -18.95 -13.73
CA ARG A 168 -5.00 -18.98 -15.17
C ARG A 168 -3.78 -18.60 -16.03
N GLY A 169 -2.76 -17.97 -15.44
CA GLY A 169 -1.46 -17.79 -16.10
C GLY A 169 -1.47 -16.81 -17.26
N GLU A 170 -2.37 -15.82 -17.27
CA GLU A 170 -2.23 -14.66 -18.15
C GLU A 170 -1.21 -13.69 -17.53
N VAL A 171 0.07 -13.96 -17.82
CA VAL A 171 1.10 -12.94 -17.84
C VAL A 171 0.76 -12.03 -19.03
N GLY A 172 -0.11 -11.05 -18.80
CA GLY A 172 -0.35 -9.99 -19.75
C GLY A 172 0.96 -9.28 -20.04
N GLU A 173 1.46 -9.44 -21.26
CA GLU A 173 2.51 -8.61 -21.82
C GLU A 173 2.12 -7.14 -21.66
N GLN A 174 2.98 -6.37 -20.97
CA GLN A 174 3.00 -4.91 -21.00
C GLN A 174 4.28 -4.47 -21.70
#